data_AF-A0A8D8S6U8-F1
#
_entry.id   AF-A0A8D8S6U8-F1
#
_cell.length_a   1.000
_cell.length_b   1.000
_cell.length_c   1.000
_cell.angle_alpha   90.00
_cell.angle_beta   90.00
_cell.angle_gamma   90.00
#
_symmetry.space_group_name_H-M   'P 1'
#
loop_
_entity.id
_entity.type
_entity.pdbx_description
1 polymer ?
#
loop_
_entity_poly.entity_id
_entity_poly.type
_entity_poly.pdbx_seq_one_letter_code
_entity_poly.pdbx_strand_id
1 'polypeptide(L)'
;MNVMFGTEIILSGDPIDSQDQALFIMNHKTRLDWNFLWGCMFHASRPSAHRLKMVLKSPIRHAPGPGWVMQIAGFLYIERNWDADQEAMTEQLDYFRDIQHPLQLLIFPEGTDLSQSNIEKSNKFADSHDLPHYSRVLHPKTTGFTFLAKRLAESDQMDAIYDITVAYLGNSFQSEMDAVYGRFPYQAHFHIKKYDASNLPVSDTEEMKSWLNKLWAEKEARLHQFYNEGRFEGSSVGAVCKPQPLSNALCMALVFWTILQVFLVYGLFFSSFIRWLVLLSSLLMIVLSFTSRGVQHLEVQWFRYFNSIRNAA
;
A
#
# COMPACT_ATOMS: atom_id res chain seq x y z
N MET A 1 21.35 -9.44 1.16
CA MET A 1 20.42 -10.23 2.00
C MET A 1 19.98 -9.38 3.17
N ASN A 2 18.80 -8.78 3.07
CA ASN A 2 18.17 -8.09 4.19
C ASN A 2 16.92 -8.89 4.49
N VAL A 3 16.97 -9.58 5.62
CA VAL A 3 15.98 -10.55 6.03
C VAL A 3 14.93 -9.82 6.85
N MET A 4 13.65 -9.98 6.49
CA MET A 4 12.52 -9.49 7.28
C MET A 4 11.79 -10.71 7.83
N PHE A 5 11.80 -10.90 9.16
CA PHE A 5 11.18 -12.07 9.81
C PHE A 5 11.65 -13.44 9.32
N GLY A 6 12.91 -13.57 8.90
CA GLY A 6 13.42 -14.81 8.30
C GLY A 6 13.15 -14.94 6.80
N THR A 7 12.41 -14.02 6.19
CA THR A 7 12.13 -13.95 4.75
C THR A 7 13.20 -13.14 4.02
N GLU A 8 13.75 -13.70 2.95
CA GLU A 8 14.63 -12.98 2.03
C GLU A 8 13.81 -12.13 1.04
N ILE A 9 14.11 -10.84 0.97
CA ILE A 9 13.51 -9.94 -0.03
C ILE A 9 14.36 -9.95 -1.30
N ILE A 10 13.75 -10.32 -2.42
CA ILE A 10 14.40 -10.38 -3.73
C ILE A 10 13.73 -9.37 -4.66
N LEU A 11 14.53 -8.50 -5.28
CA LEU A 11 14.05 -7.44 -6.16
C LEU A 11 14.50 -7.69 -7.60
N SER A 12 13.65 -7.34 -8.56
CA SER A 12 13.95 -7.35 -9.99
C SER A 12 13.21 -6.21 -10.69
N GLY A 13 13.69 -5.82 -11.88
CA GLY A 13 13.10 -4.74 -12.66
C GLY A 13 13.65 -3.36 -12.31
N ASP A 14 12.80 -2.34 -12.42
CA ASP A 14 13.18 -0.94 -12.33
C ASP A 14 13.36 -0.45 -10.88
N PRO A 15 14.26 0.52 -10.62
CA PRO A 15 14.35 1.18 -9.33
C PRO A 15 13.13 2.09 -9.08
N ILE A 16 12.80 2.31 -7.81
CA ILE A 16 11.77 3.29 -7.42
C ILE A 16 12.47 4.61 -7.12
N ASP A 17 12.00 5.71 -7.71
CA ASP A 17 12.43 7.04 -7.31
C ASP A 17 11.63 7.46 -6.08
N SER A 18 12.32 7.84 -5.02
CA SER A 18 11.70 8.29 -3.77
C SER A 18 11.02 9.67 -3.87
N GLN A 19 11.34 10.45 -4.92
CA GLN A 19 10.78 11.77 -5.14
C GLN A 19 9.58 11.77 -6.09
N ASP A 20 9.40 10.71 -6.88
CA ASP A 20 8.24 10.59 -7.77
C ASP A 20 6.92 10.66 -6.99
N GLN A 21 6.01 11.51 -7.46
CA GLN A 21 4.59 11.42 -7.16
C GLN A 21 4.01 10.32 -8.05
N ALA A 22 3.57 9.22 -7.45
CA ALA A 22 3.28 8.03 -8.24
C ALA A 22 2.12 7.19 -7.69
N LEU A 23 1.42 6.54 -8.61
CA LEU A 23 0.43 5.53 -8.33
C LEU A 23 1.10 4.14 -8.40
N PHE A 24 1.13 3.43 -7.29
CA PHE A 24 1.61 2.07 -7.18
C PHE A 24 0.44 1.11 -7.32
N ILE A 25 0.60 0.10 -8.16
CA ILE A 25 -0.37 -0.98 -8.34
C ILE A 25 0.29 -2.31 -8.05
N MET A 26 -0.32 -3.12 -7.19
CA MET A 26 0.23 -4.42 -6.80
C MET A 26 -0.84 -5.51 -6.85
N ASN A 27 -0.45 -6.75 -7.21
CA ASN A 27 -1.33 -7.91 -7.01
C ASN A 27 -1.49 -8.20 -5.52
N HIS A 28 -2.62 -8.79 -5.13
CA HIS A 28 -2.94 -9.02 -3.73
C HIS A 28 -2.98 -10.51 -3.40
N LYS A 29 -1.81 -11.09 -3.16
CA LYS A 29 -1.66 -12.52 -2.91
C LYS A 29 -2.11 -12.92 -1.50
N THR A 30 -1.86 -12.10 -0.48
CA THR A 30 -2.11 -12.40 0.94
C THR A 30 -2.53 -11.15 1.70
N ARG A 31 -3.18 -11.29 2.88
CA ARG A 31 -3.58 -10.12 3.69
C ARG A 31 -2.40 -9.31 4.24
N LEU A 32 -1.22 -9.90 4.24
CA LEU A 32 -0.01 -9.34 4.82
C LEU A 32 1.01 -8.89 3.77
N ASP A 33 0.60 -8.78 2.50
CA ASP A 33 1.50 -8.33 1.42
C ASP A 33 2.14 -6.98 1.74
N TRP A 34 1.36 -6.08 2.35
CA TRP A 34 1.80 -4.74 2.76
C TRP A 34 2.95 -4.76 3.76
N ASN A 35 3.10 -5.81 4.59
CA ASN A 35 4.22 -5.92 5.52
C ASN A 35 5.54 -6.15 4.79
N PHE A 36 5.54 -7.05 3.80
CA PHE A 36 6.73 -7.31 2.99
C PHE A 36 7.03 -6.19 2.01
N LEU A 37 6.00 -5.45 1.59
CA LEU A 37 6.18 -4.27 0.75
C LEU A 37 7.07 -3.22 1.41
N TRP A 38 7.05 -3.04 2.74
CA TRP A 38 7.99 -2.12 3.40
C TRP A 38 9.45 -2.49 3.16
N GLY A 39 9.78 -3.79 3.21
CA GLY A 39 11.11 -4.28 2.86
C GLY A 39 11.45 -4.01 1.40
N CYS A 40 10.49 -4.26 0.49
CA CYS A 40 10.64 -3.92 -0.93
C CYS A 40 10.92 -2.43 -1.13
N MET A 41 10.08 -1.54 -0.59
CA MET A 41 10.24 -0.10 -0.73
C MET A 41 11.57 0.39 -0.17
N PHE A 42 12.00 -0.11 0.99
CA PHE A 42 13.27 0.27 1.58
C PHE A 42 14.48 -0.07 0.70
N HIS A 43 14.43 -1.22 0.00
CA HIS A 43 15.53 -1.68 -0.87
C HIS A 43 15.44 -1.19 -2.32
N ALA A 44 14.23 -0.99 -2.83
CA ALA A 44 13.98 -0.56 -4.20
C ALA A 44 14.07 0.95 -4.38
N SER A 45 13.75 1.73 -3.33
CA SER A 45 13.71 3.19 -3.42
C SER A 45 15.10 3.81 -3.43
N ARG A 46 15.28 4.84 -4.25
CA ARG A 46 16.50 5.63 -4.38
C ARG A 46 16.18 7.12 -4.18
N PRO A 47 16.82 7.79 -3.20
CA PRO A 47 17.40 7.22 -1.97
C PRO A 47 16.44 6.30 -1.20
N SER A 48 16.94 5.55 -0.21
CA SER A 48 16.17 4.59 0.60
C SER A 48 15.18 5.27 1.57
N ALA A 49 14.20 5.95 0.99
CA ALA A 49 13.06 6.59 1.63
C ALA A 49 11.86 6.44 0.70
N HIS A 50 10.66 6.41 1.26
CA HIS A 50 9.42 6.41 0.48
C HIS A 50 8.36 7.21 1.22
N ARG A 51 7.35 7.67 0.48
CA ARG A 51 6.20 8.42 1.03
C ARG A 51 4.89 7.66 0.83
N LEU A 52 5.02 6.34 0.69
CA LEU A 52 3.94 5.42 0.38
C LEU A 52 2.79 5.52 1.39
N LYS A 53 1.60 5.82 0.88
CA LYS A 53 0.30 5.68 1.53
C LYS A 53 -0.47 4.57 0.81
N MET A 54 -1.42 3.95 1.47
CA MET A 54 -2.21 2.86 0.90
C MET A 54 -3.69 3.19 0.93
N VAL A 55 -4.44 2.70 -0.06
CA VAL A 55 -5.91 2.67 -0.02
C VAL A 55 -6.35 1.43 0.77
N LEU A 56 -7.11 1.65 1.83
CA LEU A 56 -7.50 0.66 2.84
C LEU A 56 -9.02 0.51 2.91
N LYS A 57 -9.49 -0.66 3.33
CA LYS A 57 -10.91 -0.86 3.64
C LYS A 57 -11.27 -0.06 4.90
N SER A 58 -12.36 0.69 4.87
CA SER A 58 -12.85 1.52 5.98
C SER A 58 -12.87 0.79 7.34
N PRO A 59 -13.33 -0.47 7.46
CA PRO A 59 -13.31 -1.19 8.74
C PRO A 59 -11.93 -1.30 9.43
N ILE A 60 -10.82 -1.23 8.66
CA ILE A 60 -9.46 -1.28 9.20
C ILE A 60 -9.19 -0.08 10.12
N ARG A 61 -9.87 1.06 9.93
CA ARG A 61 -9.73 2.26 10.79
C ARG A 61 -10.10 2.01 12.25
N HIS A 62 -10.90 0.97 12.51
CA HIS A 62 -11.33 0.61 13.86
C HIS A 62 -10.31 -0.27 14.60
N ALA A 63 -9.33 -0.85 13.90
CA ALA A 63 -8.31 -1.70 14.51
C ALA A 63 -7.37 -0.87 15.40
N PRO A 64 -7.30 -1.14 16.73
CA PRO A 64 -6.40 -0.44 17.63
C PRO A 64 -4.93 -0.64 17.22
N GLY A 65 -4.13 0.42 17.26
CA GLY A 65 -2.75 0.39 16.80
C GLY A 65 -2.66 0.63 15.29
N PRO A 66 -2.51 -0.40 14.42
CA PRO A 66 -2.28 -0.19 12.98
C PRO A 66 -3.34 0.67 12.30
N GLY A 67 -4.62 0.45 12.57
CA GLY A 67 -5.72 1.24 12.00
C GLY A 67 -5.73 2.69 12.46
N TRP A 68 -5.29 2.97 13.69
CA TRP A 68 -5.19 4.34 14.20
C TRP A 68 -3.96 5.07 13.67
N VAL A 69 -2.82 4.37 13.60
CA VAL A 69 -1.58 4.91 13.03
C VAL A 69 -1.78 5.25 11.55
N MET A 70 -2.46 4.41 10.78
CA MET A 70 -2.75 4.67 9.36
C MET A 70 -3.67 5.89 9.17
N GLN A 71 -4.66 6.11 10.06
CA GLN A 71 -5.45 7.34 10.06
C GLN A 71 -4.60 8.57 10.33
N ILE A 72 -3.76 8.56 11.38
CA ILE A 72 -2.89 9.69 11.72
C ILE A 72 -1.85 9.93 10.60
N ALA A 73 -1.42 8.88 9.91
CA ALA A 73 -0.49 8.96 8.79
C ALA A 73 -1.17 9.41 7.47
N GLY A 74 -2.47 9.72 7.48
CA GLY A 74 -3.17 10.23 6.30
C GLY A 74 -3.46 9.18 5.23
N PHE A 75 -3.64 7.91 5.59
CA PHE A 75 -3.98 6.87 4.61
C PHE A 75 -5.43 7.01 4.14
N LEU A 76 -5.70 6.55 2.91
CA LEU A 76 -7.03 6.65 2.29
C LEU A 76 -7.88 5.45 2.73
N TYR A 77 -9.07 5.70 3.26
CA TYR A 77 -10.03 4.66 3.60
C TYR A 77 -11.22 4.70 2.64
N ILE A 78 -11.62 3.53 2.13
CA ILE A 78 -12.76 3.36 1.22
C ILE A 78 -13.86 2.49 1.83
N GLU A 79 -15.11 2.87 1.62
CA GLU A 79 -16.33 2.21 2.09
C GLU A 79 -16.87 1.19 1.07
N ARG A 80 -16.27 1.11 -0.14
CA ARG A 80 -16.75 0.32 -1.28
C ARG A 80 -18.11 0.81 -1.79
N ASN A 81 -18.33 2.12 -1.67
CA ASN A 81 -19.45 2.84 -2.23
C ASN A 81 -18.86 3.95 -3.10
N TRP A 82 -19.09 3.86 -4.42
CA TRP A 82 -18.41 4.73 -5.38
C TRP A 82 -18.65 6.22 -5.12
N ASP A 83 -19.89 6.63 -4.85
CA ASP A 83 -20.22 8.04 -4.68
C ASP A 83 -19.54 8.64 -3.45
N ALA A 84 -19.54 7.90 -2.33
CA ALA A 84 -18.86 8.31 -1.10
C ALA A 84 -17.33 8.27 -1.23
N ASP A 85 -16.80 7.22 -1.88
CA ASP A 85 -15.36 7.02 -2.05
C ASP A 85 -14.77 8.05 -3.01
N GLN A 86 -15.48 8.39 -4.09
CA GLN A 86 -15.06 9.41 -5.05
C GLN A 86 -14.90 10.78 -4.38
N GLU A 87 -15.88 11.19 -3.57
CA GLU A 87 -15.82 12.44 -2.80
C GLU A 87 -14.61 12.41 -1.86
N ALA A 88 -14.52 11.41 -0.97
CA ALA A 88 -13.47 11.33 0.05
C ALA A 88 -12.05 11.27 -0.56
N MET A 89 -11.86 10.52 -1.64
CA MET A 89 -10.58 10.47 -2.36
C MET A 89 -10.25 11.82 -3.00
N THR A 90 -11.22 12.49 -3.64
CA THR A 90 -11.02 13.83 -4.22
C THR A 90 -10.49 14.79 -3.16
N GLU A 91 -11.15 14.81 -1.99
CA GLU A 91 -10.77 15.74 -0.93
C GLU A 91 -9.38 15.52 -0.37
N GLN A 92 -8.97 14.26 -0.19
CA GLN A 92 -7.63 13.93 0.29
C GLN A 92 -6.55 14.22 -0.77
N LEU A 93 -6.81 13.91 -2.03
CA LEU A 93 -5.86 14.21 -3.12
C LEU A 93 -5.66 15.72 -3.28
N ASP A 94 -6.75 16.49 -3.24
CA ASP A 94 -6.68 17.96 -3.24
C ASP A 94 -5.90 18.50 -2.04
N TYR A 95 -6.13 17.94 -0.85
CA TYR A 95 -5.33 18.31 0.32
C TYR A 95 -3.83 18.06 0.10
N PHE A 96 -3.43 16.88 -0.38
CA PHE A 96 -2.03 16.56 -0.63
C PHE A 96 -1.40 17.48 -1.68
N ARG A 97 -2.17 17.88 -2.70
CA ARG A 97 -1.75 18.91 -3.67
C ARG A 97 -1.48 20.24 -2.98
N ASP A 98 -2.46 20.71 -2.21
CA ASP A 98 -2.44 22.05 -1.62
C ASP A 98 -1.34 22.20 -0.57
N ILE A 99 -0.98 21.12 0.14
CA ILE A 99 0.17 21.10 1.06
C ILE A 99 1.51 20.74 0.36
N GLN A 100 1.51 20.60 -0.97
CA GLN A 100 2.67 20.23 -1.79
C GLN A 100 3.37 18.95 -1.29
N HIS A 101 2.58 17.95 -0.88
CA HIS A 101 3.10 16.66 -0.44
C HIS A 101 3.29 15.73 -1.64
N PRO A 102 4.54 15.29 -1.95
CA PRO A 102 4.75 14.33 -3.02
C PRO A 102 4.22 12.96 -2.61
N LEU A 103 3.08 12.60 -3.21
CA LEU A 103 2.28 11.46 -2.82
C LEU A 103 2.68 10.21 -3.61
N GLN A 104 3.02 9.15 -2.88
CA GLN A 104 3.13 7.79 -3.43
C GLN A 104 1.94 6.99 -2.92
N LEU A 105 1.02 6.60 -3.79
CA LEU A 105 -0.23 5.95 -3.40
C LEU A 105 -0.29 4.52 -3.91
N LEU A 106 -0.41 3.54 -3.01
CA LEU A 106 -0.63 2.13 -3.35
C LEU A 106 -2.11 1.81 -3.41
N ILE A 107 -2.50 1.14 -4.50
CA ILE A 107 -3.76 0.41 -4.58
C ILE A 107 -3.54 -1.05 -4.98
N PHE A 108 -4.49 -1.88 -4.60
CA PHE A 108 -4.63 -3.25 -5.07
C PHE A 108 -5.86 -3.33 -5.97
N PRO A 109 -5.73 -3.24 -7.30
CA PRO A 109 -6.89 -3.25 -8.18
C PRO A 109 -7.79 -4.48 -8.03
N GLU A 110 -7.25 -5.61 -7.56
CA GLU A 110 -8.05 -6.81 -7.20
C GLU A 110 -9.10 -6.53 -6.11
N GLY A 111 -8.82 -5.58 -5.20
CA GLY A 111 -9.72 -5.15 -4.12
C GLY A 111 -9.90 -6.16 -2.96
N THR A 112 -9.29 -7.34 -3.07
CA THR A 112 -9.25 -8.39 -2.05
C THR A 112 -8.11 -9.38 -2.30
N ASP A 113 -7.76 -10.15 -1.28
CA ASP A 113 -6.73 -11.18 -1.32
C ASP A 113 -7.11 -12.40 -2.19
N LEU A 114 -6.09 -13.05 -2.75
CA LEU A 114 -6.19 -14.28 -3.55
C LEU A 114 -6.48 -15.51 -2.68
N SER A 115 -7.72 -15.58 -2.17
CA SER A 115 -8.29 -16.75 -1.51
C SER A 115 -9.10 -17.60 -2.50
N GLN A 116 -9.25 -18.90 -2.24
CA GLN A 116 -10.05 -19.80 -3.08
C GLN A 116 -11.48 -19.26 -3.32
N SER A 117 -12.11 -18.75 -2.25
CA SER A 117 -13.46 -18.17 -2.33
C SER A 117 -13.53 -16.91 -3.22
N ASN A 118 -12.44 -16.14 -3.31
CA ASN A 118 -12.38 -14.95 -4.16
C ASN A 118 -12.04 -15.31 -5.61
N ILE A 119 -11.23 -16.34 -5.84
CA ILE A 119 -10.99 -16.91 -7.18
C ILE A 119 -12.31 -17.38 -7.77
N GLU A 120 -13.11 -18.15 -7.03
CA GLU A 120 -14.42 -18.62 -7.52
C GLU A 120 -15.37 -17.48 -7.90
N LYS A 121 -15.37 -16.38 -7.12
CA LYS A 121 -16.14 -15.17 -7.45
C LYS A 121 -15.60 -14.46 -8.69
N SER A 122 -14.27 -14.39 -8.83
CA SER A 122 -13.61 -13.81 -10.00
C SER A 122 -13.89 -14.63 -11.26
N ASN A 123 -13.89 -15.96 -11.18
CA ASN A 123 -14.22 -16.84 -12.30
C ASN A 123 -15.68 -16.71 -12.71
N LYS A 124 -16.62 -16.61 -11.77
CA LYS A 124 -18.03 -16.31 -12.09
C LYS A 124 -18.21 -14.97 -12.79
N PHE A 125 -17.42 -13.96 -12.42
CA PHE A 125 -17.40 -12.68 -13.13
C PHE A 125 -16.81 -12.84 -14.53
N ALA A 126 -15.75 -13.64 -14.67
CA ALA A 126 -15.13 -13.92 -15.96
C ALA A 126 -16.09 -14.65 -16.92
N ASP A 127 -16.82 -15.66 -16.43
CA ASP A 127 -17.83 -16.41 -17.18
C ASP A 127 -18.94 -15.50 -17.72
N SER A 128 -19.37 -14.50 -16.94
CA SER A 128 -20.45 -13.59 -17.34
C SER A 128 -20.01 -12.49 -18.31
N HIS A 129 -18.70 -12.30 -18.48
CA HIS A 129 -18.11 -11.27 -19.35
C HIS A 129 -17.22 -11.85 -20.45
N ASP A 130 -17.25 -13.19 -20.65
CA ASP A 130 -16.43 -13.91 -21.63
C ASP A 130 -14.92 -13.63 -21.48
N LEU A 131 -14.44 -13.58 -20.24
CA LEU A 131 -13.04 -13.35 -19.89
C LEU A 131 -12.34 -14.66 -19.52
N PRO A 132 -11.01 -14.76 -19.69
CA PRO A 132 -10.25 -15.92 -19.24
C PRO A 132 -10.28 -16.06 -17.72
N HIS A 133 -10.16 -17.30 -17.25
CA HIS A 133 -10.00 -17.58 -15.83
C HIS A 133 -8.56 -17.32 -15.41
N TYR A 134 -8.39 -16.60 -14.30
CA TYR A 134 -7.10 -16.38 -13.67
C TYR A 134 -6.98 -17.22 -12.40
N SER A 135 -5.78 -17.72 -12.17
CA SER A 135 -5.43 -18.60 -11.05
C SER A 135 -4.39 -17.98 -10.11
N ARG A 136 -3.60 -17.01 -10.58
CA ARG A 136 -2.56 -16.33 -9.79
C ARG A 136 -2.92 -14.89 -9.40
N VAL A 137 -3.87 -14.27 -10.08
CA VAL A 137 -4.48 -12.97 -9.74
C VAL A 137 -6.00 -13.02 -9.84
N LEU A 138 -6.68 -12.03 -9.26
CA LEU A 138 -8.08 -11.74 -9.54
C LEU A 138 -8.22 -10.69 -10.65
N HIS A 139 -9.36 -10.68 -11.35
CA HIS A 139 -9.65 -9.63 -12.34
C HIS A 139 -9.66 -8.25 -11.67
N PRO A 140 -8.98 -7.24 -12.24
CA PRO A 140 -8.85 -5.95 -11.60
C PRO A 140 -10.15 -5.14 -11.68
N LYS A 141 -10.45 -4.42 -10.60
CA LYS A 141 -11.50 -3.41 -10.57
C LYS A 141 -10.92 -2.11 -11.09
N THR A 142 -11.40 -1.68 -12.26
CA THR A 142 -10.81 -0.56 -12.98
C THR A 142 -11.26 0.81 -12.49
N THR A 143 -12.48 0.96 -11.96
CA THR A 143 -13.09 2.26 -11.61
C THR A 143 -12.23 3.12 -10.68
N GLY A 144 -11.77 2.55 -9.57
CA GLY A 144 -10.94 3.29 -8.61
C GLY A 144 -9.56 3.64 -9.16
N PHE A 145 -8.97 2.74 -9.94
CA PHE A 145 -7.68 2.96 -10.59
C PHE A 145 -7.73 4.10 -11.60
N THR A 146 -8.70 4.06 -12.54
CA THR A 146 -8.79 5.07 -13.60
C THR A 146 -9.12 6.44 -13.02
N PHE A 147 -9.95 6.51 -11.98
CA PHE A 147 -10.22 7.75 -11.28
C PHE A 147 -8.98 8.34 -10.61
N LEU A 148 -8.22 7.52 -9.86
CA LEU A 148 -7.01 7.99 -9.18
C LEU A 148 -5.96 8.45 -10.21
N ALA A 149 -5.71 7.65 -11.24
CA ALA A 149 -4.77 8.01 -12.30
C ALA A 149 -5.15 9.33 -12.98
N LYS A 150 -6.43 9.49 -13.34
CA LYS A 150 -6.96 10.71 -13.96
C LYS A 150 -6.81 11.91 -13.03
N ARG A 151 -7.24 11.80 -11.77
CA ARG A 151 -7.22 12.91 -10.81
C ARG A 151 -5.80 13.38 -10.49
N LEU A 152 -4.87 12.43 -10.32
CA LEU A 152 -3.47 12.73 -10.07
C LEU A 152 -2.82 13.40 -11.29
N ALA A 153 -3.11 12.94 -12.51
CA ALA A 153 -2.61 13.57 -13.73
C ALA A 153 -3.19 14.97 -13.97
N GLU A 154 -4.50 15.16 -13.79
CA GLU A 154 -5.14 16.48 -13.91
C GLU A 154 -4.61 17.51 -12.91
N SER A 155 -4.07 17.04 -11.78
CA SER A 155 -3.51 17.89 -10.72
C SER A 155 -1.99 18.09 -10.84
N ASP A 156 -1.35 17.58 -11.90
CA ASP A 156 0.10 17.57 -12.08
C ASP A 156 0.85 16.91 -10.89
N GLN A 157 0.28 15.81 -10.38
CA GLN A 157 0.78 15.04 -9.24
C GLN A 157 1.06 13.58 -9.60
N MET A 158 1.33 13.28 -10.88
CA MET A 158 1.65 11.93 -11.32
C MET A 158 2.82 11.96 -12.29
N ASP A 159 3.99 11.58 -11.80
CA ASP A 159 5.20 11.38 -12.59
C ASP A 159 5.21 9.99 -13.23
N ALA A 160 4.69 8.98 -12.52
CA ALA A 160 4.72 7.60 -12.97
C ALA A 160 3.64 6.69 -12.34
N ILE A 161 3.42 5.54 -12.98
CA ILE A 161 2.77 4.37 -12.41
C ILE A 161 3.80 3.26 -12.21
N TYR A 162 3.89 2.74 -10.99
CA TYR A 162 4.74 1.60 -10.66
C TYR A 162 3.91 0.32 -10.58
N ASP A 163 4.12 -0.59 -11.52
CA ASP A 163 3.57 -1.95 -11.49
C ASP A 163 4.46 -2.86 -10.64
N ILE A 164 3.94 -3.28 -9.49
CA ILE A 164 4.61 -4.24 -8.61
C ILE A 164 3.92 -5.59 -8.76
N THR A 165 4.72 -6.63 -9.04
CA THR A 165 4.30 -8.02 -8.96
C THR A 165 5.00 -8.68 -7.79
N VAL A 166 4.23 -9.17 -6.82
CA VAL A 166 4.74 -9.89 -5.67
C VAL A 166 4.43 -11.39 -5.78
N ALA A 167 5.43 -12.20 -5.47
CA ALA A 167 5.30 -13.65 -5.37
C ALA A 167 6.06 -14.18 -4.15
N TYR A 168 5.52 -15.22 -3.53
CA TYR A 168 6.09 -15.83 -2.33
C TYR A 168 6.50 -17.28 -2.60
N LEU A 169 7.68 -17.66 -2.11
CA LEU A 169 8.16 -19.05 -2.08
C LEU A 169 8.30 -19.52 -0.63
N GLY A 170 8.02 -20.81 -0.41
CA GLY A 170 8.12 -21.44 0.91
C GLY A 170 6.76 -21.71 1.53
N ASN A 171 6.62 -21.37 2.81
CA ASN A 171 5.42 -21.70 3.58
C ASN A 171 4.16 -21.06 3.03
N SER A 172 3.03 -21.77 3.18
CA SER A 172 1.72 -21.16 2.97
C SER A 172 1.51 -20.05 4.00
N PHE A 173 1.29 -18.86 3.49
CA PHE A 173 1.13 -17.64 4.26
C PHE A 173 -0.03 -16.87 3.65
N GLN A 174 -1.08 -16.64 4.43
CA GLN A 174 -2.32 -16.04 3.93
C GLN A 174 -2.90 -15.02 4.90
N SER A 175 -2.78 -15.28 6.20
CA SER A 175 -3.49 -14.55 7.27
C SER A 175 -2.59 -14.06 8.38
N GLU A 176 -3.12 -13.17 9.19
CA GLU A 176 -2.51 -12.63 10.42
C GLU A 176 -2.09 -13.74 11.40
N MET A 177 -2.86 -14.83 11.45
CA MET A 177 -2.55 -15.97 12.34
C MET A 177 -1.28 -16.69 11.92
N ASP A 178 -0.98 -16.76 10.62
CA ASP A 178 0.27 -17.38 10.13
C ASP A 178 1.49 -16.62 10.68
N ALA A 179 1.41 -15.29 10.72
CA ALA A 179 2.47 -14.46 11.32
C ALA A 179 2.62 -14.70 12.82
N VAL A 180 1.51 -14.87 13.56
CA VAL A 180 1.56 -15.19 15.00
C VAL A 180 2.24 -16.54 15.26
N TYR A 181 2.02 -17.52 14.38
CA TYR A 181 2.70 -18.82 14.45
C TYR A 181 4.13 -18.82 13.87
N GLY A 182 4.65 -17.65 13.47
CA GLY A 182 5.99 -17.53 12.88
C GLY A 182 6.12 -18.18 11.50
N ARG A 183 5.00 -18.43 10.82
CA ARG A 183 4.97 -19.01 9.47
C ARG A 183 5.12 -17.90 8.45
N PHE A 184 6.36 -17.59 8.11
CA PHE A 184 6.66 -16.64 7.04
C PHE A 184 7.13 -17.38 5.78
N PRO A 185 6.95 -16.78 4.58
CA PRO A 185 7.57 -17.28 3.37
C PRO A 185 9.09 -17.25 3.52
N TYR A 186 9.79 -18.14 2.83
CA TYR A 186 11.26 -18.14 2.82
C TYR A 186 11.78 -16.98 1.96
N GLN A 187 11.10 -16.69 0.86
CA GLN A 187 11.46 -15.60 -0.04
C GLN A 187 10.21 -14.83 -0.49
N ALA A 188 10.33 -13.51 -0.52
CA ALA A 188 9.37 -12.60 -1.12
C ALA A 188 10.04 -11.92 -2.32
N HIS A 189 9.57 -12.25 -3.51
CA HIS A 189 10.08 -11.73 -4.76
C HIS A 189 9.18 -10.58 -5.23
N PHE A 190 9.80 -9.44 -5.53
CA PHE A 190 9.13 -8.28 -6.10
C PHE A 190 9.74 -7.96 -7.46
N HIS A 191 8.88 -7.91 -8.48
CA HIS A 191 9.23 -7.39 -9.79
C HIS A 191 8.56 -6.05 -9.99
N ILE A 192 9.36 -5.02 -10.25
CA ILE A 192 8.91 -3.63 -10.36
C ILE A 192 9.08 -3.19 -11.82
N LYS A 193 8.05 -2.60 -12.40
CA LYS A 193 8.11 -1.96 -13.71
C LYS A 193 7.57 -0.54 -13.64
N LYS A 194 8.36 0.44 -14.08
CA LYS A 194 7.98 1.85 -14.12
C LYS A 194 7.34 2.18 -15.47
N TYR A 195 6.23 2.92 -15.42
CA TYR A 195 5.59 3.53 -16.58
C TYR A 195 5.53 5.03 -16.38
N ASP A 196 6.23 5.81 -17.21
CA ASP A 196 6.17 7.27 -17.14
C ASP A 196 4.76 7.77 -17.48
N ALA A 197 4.29 8.78 -16.76
CA ALA A 197 2.95 9.34 -16.94
C ALA A 197 2.70 9.86 -18.36
N SER A 198 3.74 10.36 -19.04
CA SER A 198 3.67 10.82 -20.43
C SER A 198 3.30 9.73 -21.44
N ASN A 199 3.54 8.46 -21.11
CA ASN A 199 3.33 7.32 -21.99
C ASN A 199 1.99 6.61 -21.72
N LEU A 200 1.19 7.11 -20.77
CA LEU A 200 -0.04 6.48 -20.34
C LEU A 200 -1.27 7.19 -20.93
N PRO A 201 -2.32 6.44 -21.32
CA PRO A 201 -3.54 7.01 -21.89
C PRO A 201 -4.47 7.56 -20.80
N VAL A 202 -4.00 8.51 -20.00
CA VAL A 202 -4.71 8.98 -18.80
C VAL A 202 -5.95 9.83 -19.16
N SER A 203 -5.96 10.44 -20.34
CA SER A 203 -7.09 11.24 -20.83
C SER A 203 -8.31 10.41 -21.21
N ASP A 204 -8.11 9.17 -21.68
CA ASP A 204 -9.19 8.26 -22.08
C ASP A 204 -9.41 7.19 -21.00
N THR A 205 -10.58 7.25 -20.36
CA THR A 205 -10.93 6.32 -19.29
C THR A 205 -11.06 4.88 -19.80
N GLU A 206 -11.60 4.64 -21.00
CA GLU A 206 -11.75 3.29 -21.53
C GLU A 206 -10.42 2.70 -21.97
N GLU A 207 -9.55 3.52 -22.57
CA GLU A 207 -8.19 3.08 -22.91
C GLU A 207 -7.39 2.75 -21.64
N MET A 208 -7.53 3.54 -20.58
CA MET A 208 -6.90 3.27 -19.29
C MET A 208 -7.43 1.99 -18.62
N LYS A 209 -8.73 1.68 -18.76
CA LYS A 209 -9.32 0.40 -18.32
C LYS A 209 -8.71 -0.77 -19.09
N SER A 210 -8.61 -0.65 -20.41
CA SER A 210 -8.03 -1.65 -21.29
C SER A 210 -6.55 -1.91 -20.96
N TRP A 211 -5.79 -0.84 -20.73
CA TRP A 211 -4.40 -0.91 -20.28
C TRP A 211 -4.25 -1.71 -18.98
N LEU A 212 -5.10 -1.43 -17.98
CA LEU A 212 -5.05 -2.16 -16.71
C LEU A 212 -5.39 -3.64 -16.88
N ASN A 213 -6.42 -3.96 -17.67
CA ASN A 213 -6.81 -5.35 -17.94
C ASN A 213 -5.69 -6.12 -18.66
N LYS A 214 -5.06 -5.50 -19.67
CA LYS A 214 -3.91 -6.08 -20.36
C LYS A 214 -2.74 -6.31 -19.40
N LEU A 215 -2.44 -5.34 -18.55
CA LEU A 215 -1.37 -5.45 -17.55
C LEU A 215 -1.64 -6.60 -16.57
N TRP A 216 -2.89 -6.83 -16.17
CA TRP A 216 -3.27 -7.96 -15.32
C TRP A 216 -3.11 -9.31 -16.02
N ALA A 217 -3.44 -9.40 -17.30
CA ALA A 217 -3.20 -10.60 -18.10
C ALA A 217 -1.69 -10.92 -18.20
N GLU A 218 -0.86 -9.90 -18.43
CA GLU A 218 0.60 -10.04 -18.41
C GLU A 218 1.12 -10.47 -17.03
N LYS A 219 0.54 -9.94 -15.95
CA LYS A 219 0.89 -10.30 -14.57
C LYS A 219 0.52 -11.74 -14.23
N GLU A 220 -0.63 -12.23 -14.68
CA GLU A 220 -1.03 -13.64 -14.55
C GLU A 220 0.01 -14.55 -15.22
N ALA A 221 0.38 -14.26 -16.47
CA ALA A 221 1.39 -15.02 -17.20
C ALA A 221 2.75 -15.00 -16.49
N ARG A 222 3.19 -13.82 -16.03
CA ARG A 222 4.44 -13.63 -15.27
C ARG A 222 4.46 -14.46 -13.99
N LEU A 223 3.35 -14.49 -13.24
CA LEU A 223 3.26 -15.28 -12.02
C LEU A 223 3.24 -16.79 -12.30
N HIS A 224 2.60 -17.23 -13.39
CA HIS A 224 2.68 -18.62 -13.82
C HIS A 224 4.12 -19.05 -14.12
N GLN A 225 4.85 -18.24 -14.88
CA GLN A 225 6.25 -18.49 -15.15
C GLN A 225 7.08 -18.51 -13.86
N PHE A 226 6.88 -17.54 -12.97
CA PHE A 226 7.57 -17.49 -11.68
C PHE A 226 7.38 -18.77 -10.87
N TYR A 227 6.15 -19.28 -10.77
CA TYR A 227 5.90 -20.50 -9.98
C TYR A 227 6.40 -21.79 -10.66
N ASN A 228 6.71 -21.75 -11.95
CA ASN A 228 7.33 -22.86 -12.67
C ASN A 228 8.87 -22.81 -12.61
N GLU A 229 9.45 -21.61 -12.70
CA GLU A 229 10.92 -21.42 -12.81
C GLU A 229 11.59 -20.98 -11.49
N GLY A 230 10.81 -20.48 -10.53
CA GLY A 230 11.29 -19.94 -9.26
C GLY A 230 11.89 -18.53 -9.34
N ARG A 231 11.74 -17.82 -10.47
CA ARG A 231 12.29 -16.47 -10.70
C ARG A 231 11.50 -15.67 -11.74
N PHE A 232 11.61 -14.35 -11.72
CA PHE A 232 11.06 -13.46 -12.75
C PHE A 232 12.02 -13.27 -13.93
N GLU A 233 11.51 -13.10 -15.14
CA GLU A 233 12.32 -12.76 -16.32
C GLU A 233 13.12 -11.46 -16.13
N GLY A 234 14.34 -11.41 -16.66
CA GLY A 234 15.26 -10.28 -16.45
C GLY A 234 15.91 -10.25 -15.07
N SER A 235 15.59 -11.19 -14.17
CA SER A 235 16.37 -11.42 -12.95
C SER A 235 17.73 -12.00 -13.33
N SER A 236 18.75 -11.15 -13.52
CA SER A 236 20.12 -11.64 -13.65
C SER A 236 20.45 -12.47 -12.41
N VAL A 237 21.14 -13.61 -12.59
CA VAL A 237 21.64 -14.48 -11.51
C VAL A 237 22.64 -13.65 -10.71
N GLY A 238 22.15 -12.86 -9.74
CA GLY A 238 22.96 -11.84 -9.06
C GLY A 238 22.24 -10.52 -8.72
N ALA A 239 21.00 -10.29 -9.18
CA ALA A 239 20.17 -9.16 -8.71
C ALA A 239 19.56 -9.40 -7.31
N VAL A 240 20.06 -10.41 -6.58
CA VAL A 240 19.90 -10.47 -5.12
C VAL A 240 20.45 -9.17 -4.58
N CYS A 241 19.63 -8.38 -3.87
CA CYS A 241 20.11 -7.18 -3.18
C CYS A 241 21.40 -7.55 -2.46
N LYS A 242 22.55 -7.06 -2.96
CA LYS A 242 23.85 -7.28 -2.33
C LYS A 242 23.66 -7.01 -0.83
N PRO A 243 24.12 -7.89 0.07
CA PRO A 243 24.03 -7.63 1.51
C PRO A 243 24.53 -6.21 1.76
N GLN A 244 23.59 -5.32 2.05
CA GLN A 244 23.96 -3.97 2.46
C GLN A 244 24.27 -4.08 3.95
N PRO A 245 25.36 -3.45 4.41
CA PRO A 245 25.61 -3.38 5.85
C PRO A 245 24.37 -2.80 6.51
N LEU A 246 24.02 -3.33 7.69
CA LEU A 246 22.89 -2.84 8.46
C LEU A 246 23.05 -1.33 8.60
N SER A 247 22.10 -0.55 8.07
CA SER A 247 22.21 0.91 8.10
C SER A 247 22.32 1.35 9.56
N ASN A 248 23.34 2.15 9.89
CA ASN A 248 23.48 2.73 11.22
C ASN A 248 22.19 3.45 11.64
N ALA A 249 21.48 4.07 10.68
CA ALA A 249 20.18 4.68 10.91
C ALA A 249 19.10 3.66 11.33
N LEU A 250 19.06 2.48 10.72
CA LEU A 250 18.13 1.41 11.14
C LEU A 250 18.48 0.88 12.53
N CYS A 251 19.77 0.72 12.84
CA CYS A 251 20.20 0.30 14.17
C CYS A 251 19.82 1.34 15.23
N MET A 252 20.09 2.63 14.98
CA MET A 252 19.68 3.72 15.86
C MET A 252 18.16 3.81 16.01
N ALA A 253 17.41 3.64 14.92
CA ALA A 253 15.95 3.60 14.95
C ALA A 253 15.46 2.45 15.81
N LEU A 254 16.01 1.24 15.65
CA LEU A 254 15.67 0.08 16.46
C LEU A 254 15.91 0.36 17.95
N VAL A 255 17.09 0.86 18.31
CA VAL A 255 17.43 1.22 19.70
C VAL A 255 16.46 2.27 20.24
N PHE A 256 16.22 3.34 19.49
CA PHE A 256 15.29 4.40 19.88
C PHE A 256 13.88 3.87 20.13
N TRP A 257 13.33 3.09 19.19
CA TRP A 257 11.98 2.55 19.30
C TRP A 257 11.87 1.52 20.44
N THR A 258 12.89 0.70 20.68
CA THR A 258 12.94 -0.21 21.83
C THR A 258 12.98 0.56 23.15
N ILE A 259 13.81 1.58 23.28
CA ILE A 259 13.87 2.42 24.50
C ILE A 259 12.53 3.10 24.74
N LEU A 260 11.93 3.68 23.70
CA LEU A 260 10.63 4.34 23.81
C LEU A 260 9.54 3.37 24.28
N GLN A 261 9.50 2.14 23.72
CA GLN A 261 8.56 1.12 24.15
C GLN A 261 8.76 0.70 25.60
N VAL A 262 10.01 0.45 26.02
CA VAL A 262 10.34 0.12 27.41
C VAL A 262 9.93 1.26 28.35
N PHE A 263 10.21 2.50 27.98
CA PHE A 263 9.81 3.68 28.74
C PHE A 263 8.28 3.81 28.86
N LEU A 264 7.54 3.63 27.77
CA LEU A 264 6.07 3.70 27.78
C LEU A 264 5.46 2.57 28.61
N VAL A 265 5.96 1.33 28.49
CA VAL A 265 5.51 0.19 29.29
C VAL A 265 5.80 0.43 30.77
N TYR A 266 7.02 0.86 31.12
CA TYR A 266 7.37 1.25 32.49
C TYR A 266 6.44 2.36 33.00
N GLY A 267 6.21 3.39 32.18
CA GLY A 267 5.30 4.48 32.47
C GLY A 267 3.87 4.05 32.75
N LEU A 268 3.36 3.04 32.03
CA LEU A 268 2.03 2.47 32.27
C LEU A 268 1.92 1.81 33.66
N PHE A 269 2.99 1.20 34.18
CA PHE A 269 2.98 0.60 35.51
C PHE A 269 3.13 1.64 36.62
N PHE A 270 4.00 2.63 36.45
CA PHE A 270 4.44 3.50 37.55
C PHE A 270 3.90 4.93 37.53
N SER A 271 3.36 5.40 36.40
CA SER A 271 2.85 6.77 36.26
C SER A 271 1.34 6.81 36.07
N SER A 272 0.62 7.51 36.96
CA SER A 272 -0.81 7.79 36.77
C SER A 272 -1.05 8.69 35.57
N PHE A 273 -0.16 9.65 35.32
CA PHE A 273 -0.25 10.56 34.18
C PHE A 273 -0.20 9.80 32.85
N ILE A 274 0.77 8.89 32.67
CA ILE A 274 0.89 8.10 31.43
C ILE A 274 -0.33 7.20 31.22
N ARG A 275 -0.85 6.59 32.29
CA ARG A 275 -2.10 5.79 32.21
C ARG A 275 -3.29 6.63 31.73
N TRP A 276 -3.50 7.81 32.31
CA TRP A 276 -4.56 8.72 31.87
C TRP A 276 -4.36 9.22 30.45
N LEU A 277 -3.13 9.56 30.06
CA LEU A 277 -2.81 9.98 28.71
C LEU A 277 -3.15 8.90 27.69
N VAL A 278 -2.73 7.65 27.93
CA VAL A 278 -3.02 6.52 27.04
C VAL A 278 -4.52 6.22 27.00
N LEU A 279 -5.21 6.25 28.15
CA LEU A 279 -6.65 6.02 28.21
C LEU A 279 -7.43 7.09 27.44
N LEU A 280 -7.15 8.36 27.69
CA LEU A 280 -7.83 9.47 27.02
C LEU A 280 -7.54 9.51 25.53
N SER A 281 -6.28 9.26 25.13
CA SER A 281 -5.91 9.20 23.71
C SER A 281 -6.58 8.02 23.01
N SER A 282 -6.67 6.85 23.67
CA SER A 282 -7.35 5.68 23.11
C SER A 282 -8.85 5.92 23.00
N LEU A 283 -9.48 6.53 24.01
CA LEU A 283 -10.89 6.90 23.98
C LEU A 283 -11.17 7.90 22.86
N LEU A 284 -10.33 8.92 22.71
CA LEU A 284 -10.40 9.88 21.62
C LEU A 284 -10.32 9.17 20.26
N MET A 285 -9.34 8.29 20.06
CA MET A 285 -9.20 7.53 18.82
C MET A 285 -10.39 6.63 18.54
N ILE A 286 -10.96 5.97 19.55
CA ILE A 286 -12.19 5.17 19.42
C ILE A 286 -13.34 6.07 18.98
N VAL A 287 -13.60 7.17 19.69
CA VAL A 287 -14.67 8.11 19.35
C VAL A 287 -14.50 8.59 17.91
N LEU A 288 -13.33 9.13 17.56
CA LEU A 288 -13.06 9.64 16.21
C LEU A 288 -13.21 8.57 15.14
N SER A 289 -12.76 7.34 15.40
CA SER A 289 -12.86 6.22 14.47
C SER A 289 -14.31 5.86 14.12
N PHE A 290 -15.24 6.01 15.08
CA PHE A 290 -16.66 5.67 14.90
C PHE A 290 -17.58 6.85 14.56
N THR A 291 -17.21 8.09 14.91
CA THR A 291 -18.04 9.27 14.68
C THR A 291 -17.62 10.10 13.47
N SER A 292 -16.43 9.87 12.93
CA SER A 292 -15.90 10.58 11.76
C SER A 292 -15.50 9.62 10.64
N ARG A 293 -15.15 10.16 9.46
CA ARG A 293 -14.51 9.39 8.38
C ARG A 293 -13.05 9.01 8.70
N GLY A 294 -12.53 9.44 9.85
CA GLY A 294 -11.18 9.18 10.37
C GLY A 294 -10.41 10.48 10.64
N VAL A 295 -9.33 10.38 11.41
CA VAL A 295 -8.50 11.53 11.82
C VAL A 295 -7.98 12.32 10.61
N GLN A 296 -7.57 11.63 9.55
CA GLN A 296 -7.11 12.23 8.30
C GLN A 296 -8.14 13.14 7.66
N HIS A 297 -9.44 12.84 7.78
CA HIS A 297 -10.48 13.69 7.20
C HIS A 297 -10.69 14.95 8.03
N LEU A 298 -10.56 14.87 9.37
CA LEU A 298 -10.58 16.04 10.24
C LEU A 298 -9.41 16.98 9.95
N GLU A 299 -8.23 16.43 9.66
CA GLU A 299 -7.06 17.21 9.24
C GLU A 299 -7.36 17.99 7.95
N VAL A 300 -7.94 17.34 6.94
CA VAL A 300 -8.38 18.00 5.69
C VAL A 300 -9.40 19.10 5.95
N GLN A 301 -10.40 18.84 6.78
CA GLN A 301 -11.43 19.83 7.13
C GLN A 301 -10.83 21.04 7.85
N TRP A 302 -9.92 20.82 8.81
CA TRP A 302 -9.23 21.90 9.51
C TRP A 302 -8.38 22.72 8.55
N PHE A 303 -7.62 22.07 7.68
CA PHE A 303 -6.81 22.76 6.68
C PHE A 303 -7.67 23.69 5.81
N ARG A 304 -8.79 23.19 5.28
CA ARG A 304 -9.71 23.98 4.46
C ARG A 304 -10.33 25.14 5.23
N TYR A 305 -10.72 24.92 6.49
CA TYR A 305 -11.28 25.97 7.34
C TYR A 305 -10.28 27.10 7.61
N PHE A 306 -9.04 26.78 7.97
CA PHE A 306 -8.03 27.83 8.21
C PHE A 306 -7.60 28.52 6.92
N ASN A 307 -7.56 27.79 5.80
CA ASN A 307 -7.24 28.39 4.51
C ASN A 307 -8.35 29.34 4.02
N SER A 308 -9.62 29.02 4.27
CA SER A 308 -10.73 29.90 3.91
C SER A 308 -10.71 31.21 4.72
N ILE A 309 -10.37 31.14 6.01
CA ILE A 309 -10.17 32.34 6.86
C ILE A 309 -9.01 33.18 6.32
N ARG A 310 -7.88 32.55 5.97
CA ARG A 310 -6.71 33.26 5.45
C ARG A 310 -6.97 33.96 4.12
N ASN A 311 -7.77 33.35 3.25
CA ASN A 311 -8.13 33.93 1.95
C ASN A 311 -9.22 35.01 2.04
N ALA A 312 -9.95 35.08 3.16
CA ALA A 312 -10.97 36.10 3.42
C ALA A 312 -10.41 37.37 4.10
N ALA A 313 -9.17 37.31 4.60
CA ALA A 313 -8.46 38.42 5.24
C ALA A 313 -7.51 39.13 4.26
#